data_AF-A0ABD0B531-F1
#
_entry.id   AF-A0ABD0B531-F1
#
_cell.length_a   1.000
_cell.length_b   1.000
_cell.length_c   1.000
_cell.angle_alpha   90.00
_cell.angle_beta   90.00
_cell.angle_gamma   90.00
#
_symmetry.space_group_name_H-M   'P 1'
#
loop_
_entity.id
_entity.type
_entity.pdbx_description
1 polymer ?
#
loop_
_entity_poly.entity_id
_entity_poly.type
_entity_poly.pdbx_seq_one_letter_code
_entity_poly.pdbx_strand_id
1 'polypeptide(L)'
;MASGMAMHKKWRQTYISTPSSLSHPAYAFWSGANFNRGKAKADRVEIDLSHANLASGKLCADGQWRQIVTVEDAVRGGCDLFDLEQLRSEYSDDEYLNLLMCIFMDDTSSVFPLAMLQRCMVDSWEVWEDYKHFALRPMGNRPVWIGYDPSKGGQGDSAGCAVLAPPAVPGGKFRVLERHQWKGMDFAAQAEAIRQMTIRYNVAYIGIDTTGIGEGVYQNVKVFYPAVTAIQYNPSVKIRMVMKAIDVMNKGRLEFDSGWNDLAAAFMSIRRGVTAGKMPTFESSRSEEVSHGDIAWATMQALLHEPLAGATGANTSMMEIFA
;
A
#
# COMPACT_ATOMS: atom_id res chain seq x y z
N MET A 1 -7.41 -1.83 28.15
CA MET A 1 -7.66 -2.38 29.50
C MET A 1 -6.38 -2.83 30.24
N ALA A 2 -5.38 -3.40 29.56
CA ALA A 2 -4.13 -3.84 30.21
C ALA A 2 -3.32 -2.73 30.93
N SER A 3 -3.35 -1.49 30.43
CA SER A 3 -2.64 -0.35 31.05
C SER A 3 -3.12 -0.03 32.47
N GLY A 4 -4.44 -0.08 32.73
CA GLY A 4 -4.98 0.16 34.07
C GLY A 4 -4.55 -0.92 35.08
N MET A 5 -4.42 -2.17 34.64
CA MET A 5 -3.93 -3.26 35.49
C MET A 5 -2.44 -3.15 35.79
N ALA A 6 -1.65 -2.68 34.81
CA ALA A 6 -0.22 -2.51 34.95
C ALA A 6 0.22 -1.32 35.82
N MET A 7 -0.74 -0.55 36.37
CA MET A 7 -0.44 0.45 37.40
C MET A 7 0.09 -0.19 38.70
N HIS A 8 -0.14 -1.49 38.93
CA HIS A 8 0.44 -2.18 40.08
C HIS A 8 1.90 -2.57 39.81
N LYS A 9 2.80 -2.24 40.75
CA LYS A 9 4.26 -2.49 40.69
C LYS A 9 4.66 -3.92 40.28
N LYS A 10 3.84 -4.93 40.56
CA LYS A 10 4.13 -6.35 40.29
C LYS A 10 3.96 -6.74 38.82
N TRP A 11 3.27 -5.93 38.03
CA TRP A 11 2.97 -6.25 36.63
C TRP A 11 3.90 -5.51 35.68
N ARG A 12 4.26 -6.17 34.58
CA ARG A 12 5.07 -5.62 33.50
C ARG A 12 4.23 -5.52 32.24
N GLN A 13 4.35 -4.40 31.52
CA GLN A 13 3.84 -4.29 30.15
C GLN A 13 4.99 -4.55 29.19
N THR A 14 4.76 -5.45 28.24
CA THR A 14 5.68 -5.71 27.14
C THR A 14 4.93 -5.45 25.85
N TYR A 15 5.48 -4.55 25.04
CA TYR A 15 4.97 -4.26 23.70
C TYR A 15 5.93 -4.91 22.70
N ILE A 16 5.39 -5.69 21.77
CA ILE A 16 6.13 -6.30 20.67
C ILE A 16 5.45 -5.82 19.40
N SER A 17 6.22 -5.22 18.49
CA SER A 17 5.70 -4.65 17.25
C SER A 17 6.82 -4.59 16.23
N THR A 18 6.46 -4.64 14.95
CA THR A 18 7.31 -4.11 13.89
C THR A 18 7.27 -2.57 13.92
N PRO A 19 8.35 -1.88 13.55
CA PRO A 19 8.35 -0.43 13.47
C PRO A 19 7.50 0.02 12.29
N SER A 20 6.77 1.11 12.52
CA SER A 20 5.83 1.70 11.58
C SER A 20 6.51 2.88 10.87
N SER A 21 5.84 4.03 10.77
CA SER A 21 6.44 5.28 10.35
C SER A 21 6.71 6.25 11.50
N LEU A 22 7.47 7.32 11.23
CA LEU A 22 7.72 8.42 12.15
C LEU A 22 6.44 9.19 12.53
N SER A 23 5.46 9.26 11.63
CA SER A 23 4.17 9.92 11.92
C SER A 23 3.20 9.06 12.74
N HIS A 24 3.47 7.76 12.88
CA HIS A 24 2.60 6.85 13.60
C HIS A 24 2.63 7.12 15.13
N PRO A 25 1.48 7.08 15.85
CA PRO A 25 1.42 7.40 17.28
C PRO A 25 2.36 6.56 18.18
N ALA A 26 2.67 5.32 17.77
CA ALA A 26 3.61 4.47 18.51
C ALA A 26 5.04 5.03 18.50
N TYR A 27 5.45 5.78 17.46
CA TYR A 27 6.79 6.37 17.41
C TYR A 27 6.98 7.42 18.51
N ALA A 28 5.95 8.20 18.84
CA ALA A 28 6.02 9.15 19.95
C ALA A 28 6.21 8.47 21.31
N PHE A 29 5.70 7.25 21.47
CA PHE A 29 5.96 6.41 22.65
C PHE A 29 7.39 5.85 22.62
N TRP A 30 7.80 5.26 21.49
CA TRP A 30 9.12 4.66 21.30
C TRP A 30 10.25 5.68 21.48
N SER A 31 10.16 6.86 20.87
CA SER A 31 11.18 7.91 20.90
C SER A 31 11.29 8.67 22.23
N GLY A 32 10.38 8.44 23.18
CA GLY A 32 10.32 9.21 24.42
C GLY A 32 9.64 10.58 24.28
N ALA A 33 9.12 10.94 23.09
CA ALA A 33 8.38 12.18 22.90
C ALA A 33 7.15 12.29 23.82
N ASN A 34 6.48 11.16 24.10
CA ASN A 34 5.37 11.11 25.06
C ASN A 34 5.82 11.41 26.49
N PHE A 35 6.99 10.93 26.90
CA PHE A 35 7.55 11.23 28.23
C PHE A 35 7.93 12.71 28.37
N ASN A 36 8.43 13.31 27.27
CA ASN A 36 8.80 14.72 27.22
C ASN A 36 7.60 15.68 27.13
N ARG A 37 6.40 15.17 26.86
CA ARG A 37 5.19 15.97 26.69
C ARG A 37 4.87 16.73 27.98
N GLY A 38 4.75 18.05 27.89
CA GLY A 38 4.46 18.92 29.03
C GLY A 38 5.67 19.24 29.93
N LYS A 39 6.86 18.71 29.64
CA LYS A 39 8.08 19.00 30.40
C LYS A 39 8.83 20.23 29.88
N ALA A 40 9.45 20.96 30.80
CA ALA A 40 10.39 22.02 30.46
C ALA A 40 11.60 21.45 29.71
N LYS A 41 12.23 22.25 28.84
CA LYS A 41 13.33 21.79 27.98
C LYS A 41 14.49 21.14 28.77
N ALA A 42 14.77 21.64 29.97
CA ALA A 42 15.82 21.12 30.85
C ALA A 42 15.51 19.71 31.41
N ASP A 43 14.23 19.34 31.49
CA ASP A 43 13.77 18.05 32.04
C ASP A 43 13.42 17.03 30.94
N ARG A 44 13.66 17.38 29.67
CA ARG A 44 13.47 16.49 28.54
C ARG A 44 14.68 15.57 28.40
N VAL A 45 14.41 14.33 28.03
CA VAL A 45 15.44 13.33 27.75
C VAL A 45 15.52 13.09 26.25
N GLU A 46 16.73 12.90 25.75
CA GLU A 46 16.98 12.42 24.40
C GLU A 46 17.37 10.94 24.50
N ILE A 47 16.73 10.10 23.68
CA ILE A 47 16.97 8.67 23.67
C ILE A 47 17.63 8.34 22.34
N ASP A 48 18.83 7.78 22.40
CA ASP A 48 19.48 7.20 21.23
C ASP A 48 18.75 5.92 20.84
N LEU A 49 18.06 5.97 19.71
CA LEU A 49 17.26 4.86 19.17
C LEU A 49 18.05 4.01 18.16
N SER A 50 19.36 4.21 18.03
CA SER A 50 20.18 3.41 17.13
C SER A 50 20.17 1.94 17.52
N HIS A 51 20.23 1.07 16.50
CA HIS A 51 20.38 -0.38 16.70
C HIS A 51 21.59 -0.71 17.58
N ALA A 52 22.74 -0.06 17.34
CA ALA A 52 23.95 -0.26 18.12
C ALA A 52 23.75 -0.02 19.64
N ASN A 53 22.91 0.95 20.01
CA ASN A 53 22.61 1.26 21.40
C ASN A 53 21.54 0.33 22.02
N LEU A 54 20.67 -0.26 21.19
CA LEU A 54 19.47 -0.99 21.66
C LEU A 54 19.46 -2.49 21.35
N ALA A 55 20.39 -3.04 20.57
CA ALA A 55 20.41 -4.45 20.15
C ALA A 55 20.41 -5.44 21.34
N SER A 56 21.22 -5.14 22.36
CA SER A 56 21.32 -5.96 23.58
C SER A 56 20.23 -5.66 24.63
N GLY A 57 19.31 -4.75 24.31
CA GLY A 57 18.31 -4.25 25.24
C GLY A 57 18.86 -3.29 26.29
N LYS A 58 18.16 -2.20 26.57
CA LYS A 58 18.63 -1.13 27.46
C LYS A 58 17.48 -0.46 28.21
N LEU A 59 17.68 -0.18 29.49
CA LEU A 59 16.82 0.72 30.25
C LEU A 59 17.19 2.17 29.89
N CYS A 60 16.27 2.90 29.28
CA CYS A 60 16.49 4.27 28.81
C CYS A 60 16.14 5.31 29.88
N ALA A 61 16.51 6.57 29.61
CA ALA A 61 16.36 7.70 30.55
C ALA A 61 14.89 8.05 30.90
N ASP A 62 13.93 7.59 30.09
CA ASP A 62 12.50 7.73 30.39
C ASP A 62 11.92 6.57 31.22
N GLY A 63 12.78 5.67 31.70
CA GLY A 63 12.40 4.55 32.57
C GLY A 63 11.85 3.34 31.82
N GLN A 64 11.83 3.36 30.49
CA GLN A 64 11.37 2.22 29.68
C GLN A 64 12.55 1.37 29.21
N TRP A 65 12.38 0.06 29.27
CA TRP A 65 13.34 -0.88 28.68
C TRP A 65 13.00 -1.10 27.20
N ARG A 66 13.98 -0.92 26.32
CA ARG A 66 13.85 -1.05 24.88
C ARG A 66 14.85 -2.03 24.32
N GLN A 67 14.44 -2.78 23.31
CA GLN A 67 15.33 -3.63 22.52
C GLN A 67 14.91 -3.62 21.06
N ILE A 68 15.89 -3.60 20.16
CA ILE A 68 15.68 -3.85 18.73
C ILE A 68 16.29 -5.22 18.43
N VAL A 69 15.53 -6.10 17.78
CA VAL A 69 16.01 -7.40 17.31
C VAL A 69 15.68 -7.49 15.82
N THR A 70 16.71 -7.43 14.98
CA THR A 70 16.56 -7.57 13.53
C THR A 70 16.61 -9.04 13.11
N VAL A 71 16.22 -9.34 11.87
CA VAL A 71 16.40 -10.69 11.31
C VAL A 71 17.88 -11.11 11.32
N GLU A 72 18.79 -10.17 11.08
CA GLU A 72 20.23 -10.43 11.09
C GLU A 72 20.78 -10.71 12.48
N ASP A 73 20.24 -10.05 13.52
CA ASP A 73 20.58 -10.38 14.91
C ASP A 73 20.07 -11.77 15.28
N ALA A 74 18.87 -12.15 14.83
CA ALA A 74 18.32 -13.47 15.07
C ALA A 74 19.20 -14.55 14.43
N VAL A 75 19.60 -14.38 13.17
CA VAL A 75 20.53 -15.30 12.48
C VAL A 75 21.88 -15.35 13.17
N ARG A 76 22.45 -14.20 13.52
CA ARG A 76 23.72 -14.13 14.28
C ARG A 76 23.63 -14.79 15.65
N GLY A 77 22.44 -14.75 16.26
CA GLY A 77 22.12 -15.44 17.52
C GLY A 77 21.92 -16.95 17.39
N GLY A 78 22.03 -17.51 16.18
CA GLY A 78 21.94 -18.95 15.91
C GLY A 78 20.57 -19.41 15.38
N CYS A 79 19.67 -18.50 14.99
CA CYS A 79 18.44 -18.87 14.29
C CYS A 79 18.77 -19.28 12.85
N ASP A 80 18.58 -20.56 12.51
CA ASP A 80 18.88 -21.16 11.20
C ASP A 80 17.64 -21.30 10.29
N LEU A 81 16.51 -20.71 10.70
CA LEU A 81 15.23 -20.78 9.97
C LEU A 81 15.12 -19.79 8.80
N PHE A 82 16.02 -18.80 8.70
CA PHE A 82 15.95 -17.72 7.73
C PHE A 82 17.08 -17.79 6.70
N ASP A 83 16.73 -17.67 5.42
CA ASP A 83 17.69 -17.44 4.34
C ASP A 83 17.74 -15.93 4.02
N LEU A 84 18.80 -15.26 4.44
CA LEU A 84 18.94 -13.81 4.27
C LEU A 84 19.11 -13.40 2.80
N GLU A 85 19.70 -14.25 1.96
CA GLU A 85 19.86 -13.96 0.54
C GLU A 85 18.51 -14.02 -0.17
N GLN A 86 17.72 -15.05 0.13
CA GLN A 86 16.35 -15.17 -0.38
C GLN A 86 15.48 -13.99 0.08
N LEU A 87 15.51 -13.63 1.37
CA LEU A 87 14.74 -12.49 1.90
C LEU A 87 15.12 -11.17 1.22
N ARG A 88 16.40 -10.93 0.95
CA ARG A 88 16.85 -9.72 0.23
C ARG A 88 16.38 -9.68 -1.23
N SER A 89 16.05 -10.84 -1.82
CA SER A 89 15.48 -10.91 -3.17
C SER A 89 13.95 -10.76 -3.18
N GLU A 90 13.28 -11.16 -2.09
CA GLU A 90 11.83 -11.16 -1.96
C GLU A 90 11.26 -9.78 -1.60
N TYR A 91 11.92 -9.09 -0.66
CA TYR A 91 11.49 -7.77 -0.16
C TYR A 91 12.24 -6.65 -0.88
N SER A 92 11.64 -5.46 -1.00
CA SER A 92 12.45 -4.27 -1.31
C SER A 92 13.47 -3.95 -0.23
N ASP A 93 14.46 -3.14 -0.57
CA ASP A 93 15.29 -2.46 0.41
C ASP A 93 14.45 -1.74 1.48
N ASP A 94 13.43 -0.96 1.10
CA ASP A 94 12.59 -0.24 2.05
C ASP A 94 11.79 -1.18 2.95
N GLU A 95 11.19 -2.24 2.40
CA GLU A 95 10.47 -3.26 3.17
C GLU A 95 11.42 -4.07 4.06
N TYR A 96 12.60 -4.44 3.56
CA TYR A 96 13.62 -5.16 4.31
C TYR A 96 14.10 -4.30 5.48
N LEU A 97 14.37 -3.01 5.24
CA LEU A 97 14.78 -2.08 6.29
C LEU A 97 13.68 -1.92 7.34
N ASN A 98 12.43 -1.76 6.92
CA ASN A 98 11.31 -1.55 7.85
C ASN A 98 10.92 -2.82 8.61
N LEU A 99 10.59 -3.89 7.89
CA LEU A 99 10.03 -5.12 8.44
C LEU A 99 11.09 -5.99 9.11
N LEU A 100 12.30 -6.04 8.55
CA LEU A 100 13.34 -7.00 8.95
C LEU A 100 14.50 -6.35 9.70
N MET A 101 14.85 -5.09 9.40
CA MET A 101 15.89 -4.33 10.10
C MET A 101 15.35 -3.31 11.11
N CYS A 102 14.03 -3.32 11.33
CA CYS A 102 13.37 -2.53 12.35
C CYS A 102 13.59 -1.00 12.24
N ILE A 103 13.66 -0.47 11.02
CA ILE A 103 13.81 0.96 10.77
C ILE A 103 12.43 1.61 10.64
N PHE A 104 12.20 2.70 11.37
CA PHE A 104 11.00 3.52 11.20
C PHE A 104 11.06 4.25 9.86
N MET A 105 10.00 4.14 9.07
CA MET A 105 9.89 4.84 7.79
C MET A 105 9.63 6.34 8.00
N ASP A 106 10.39 7.20 7.32
CA ASP A 106 10.05 8.62 7.24
C ASP A 106 8.97 8.84 6.17
N ASP A 107 7.72 8.91 6.60
CA ASP A 107 6.56 9.17 5.76
C ASP A 107 6.10 10.63 5.76
N THR A 108 6.90 11.54 6.33
CA THR A 108 6.51 12.97 6.44
C THR A 108 6.34 13.65 5.08
N SER A 109 7.02 13.16 4.05
CA SER A 109 6.91 13.63 2.67
C SER A 109 5.93 12.81 1.81
N SER A 110 5.37 11.73 2.37
CA SER A 110 4.42 10.88 1.67
C SER A 110 3.07 11.58 1.52
N VAL A 111 2.45 11.38 0.37
CA VAL A 111 1.07 11.83 0.12
C VAL A 111 0.06 10.92 0.84
N PHE A 112 0.42 9.66 1.07
CA PHE A 112 -0.40 8.64 1.72
C PHE A 112 0.32 8.15 2.99
N PRO A 113 0.27 8.93 4.09
CA PRO A 113 0.94 8.56 5.33
C PRO A 113 0.35 7.27 5.90
N LEU A 114 1.15 6.52 6.66
CA LEU A 114 0.76 5.19 7.16
C LEU A 114 -0.54 5.23 7.97
N ALA A 115 -0.75 6.28 8.77
CA ALA A 115 -1.98 6.45 9.56
C ALA A 115 -3.26 6.57 8.69
N MET A 116 -3.15 7.01 7.43
CA MET A 116 -4.24 6.98 6.46
C MET A 116 -4.49 5.56 5.96
N LEU A 117 -3.42 4.86 5.59
CA LEU A 117 -3.47 3.52 5.01
C LEU A 117 -3.95 2.48 6.02
N GLN A 118 -3.55 2.58 7.29
CA GLN A 118 -4.02 1.69 8.36
C GLN A 118 -5.55 1.72 8.53
N ARG A 119 -6.22 2.83 8.23
CA ARG A 119 -7.70 2.89 8.26
C ARG A 119 -8.36 2.18 7.09
N CYS A 120 -7.58 1.90 6.04
CA CYS A 120 -8.00 1.14 4.87
C CYS A 120 -7.67 -0.35 5.02
N MET A 121 -6.84 -0.73 6.01
CA MET A 121 -6.45 -2.12 6.26
C MET A 121 -7.53 -2.82 7.08
N VAL A 122 -8.04 -3.94 6.58
CA VAL A 122 -9.04 -4.78 7.25
C VAL A 122 -8.61 -6.24 7.24
N ASP A 123 -9.11 -7.04 8.17
CA ASP A 123 -9.07 -8.50 8.01
C ASP A 123 -10.09 -8.87 6.92
N SER A 124 -9.62 -9.12 5.70
CA SER A 124 -10.52 -9.38 4.57
C SER A 124 -11.29 -10.69 4.71
N TRP A 125 -10.78 -11.64 5.50
CA TRP A 125 -11.41 -12.93 5.75
C TRP A 125 -12.62 -12.82 6.69
N GLU A 126 -12.54 -11.89 7.64
CA GLU A 126 -13.64 -11.60 8.56
C GLU A 126 -14.62 -10.57 7.99
N VAL A 127 -14.11 -9.49 7.37
CA VAL A 127 -14.92 -8.32 7.00
C VAL A 127 -15.64 -8.51 5.66
N TRP A 128 -15.08 -9.25 4.70
CA TRP A 128 -15.67 -9.41 3.36
C TRP A 128 -16.48 -10.70 3.24
N GLU A 129 -17.66 -10.73 3.86
CA GLU A 129 -18.55 -11.90 3.83
C GLU A 129 -18.95 -12.35 2.42
N ASP A 130 -18.99 -11.44 1.46
CA ASP A 130 -19.35 -11.65 0.06
C ASP A 130 -18.17 -12.07 -0.83
N TYR A 131 -16.94 -12.08 -0.31
CA TYR A 131 -15.76 -12.55 -1.02
C TYR A 131 -15.44 -14.01 -0.67
N LYS A 132 -15.58 -14.90 -1.65
CA LYS A 132 -15.34 -16.34 -1.48
C LYS A 132 -13.96 -16.73 -2.02
N HIS A 133 -12.94 -16.60 -1.16
CA HIS A 133 -11.52 -16.83 -1.48
C HIS A 133 -11.20 -18.06 -2.34
N PHE A 134 -11.92 -19.18 -2.14
CA PHE A 134 -11.67 -20.45 -2.83
C PHE A 134 -12.67 -20.77 -3.95
N ALA A 135 -13.63 -19.88 -4.24
CA ALA A 135 -14.58 -20.11 -5.31
C ALA A 135 -13.93 -19.81 -6.67
N LEU A 136 -14.38 -20.52 -7.73
CA LEU A 136 -13.97 -20.23 -9.11
C LEU A 136 -14.27 -18.77 -9.53
N ARG A 137 -15.30 -18.17 -8.94
CA ARG A 137 -15.65 -16.76 -9.07
C ARG A 137 -15.80 -16.13 -7.69
N PRO A 138 -14.72 -15.58 -7.09
CA PRO A 138 -14.74 -15.11 -5.70
C PRO A 138 -15.79 -14.04 -5.39
N MET A 139 -16.16 -13.22 -6.38
CA MET A 139 -17.19 -12.19 -6.30
C MET A 139 -18.50 -12.55 -7.02
N GLY A 140 -18.64 -13.80 -7.49
CA GLY A 140 -19.78 -14.22 -8.32
C GLY A 140 -19.94 -13.36 -9.58
N ASN A 141 -21.08 -12.67 -9.68
CA ASN A 141 -21.40 -11.74 -10.78
C ASN A 141 -21.19 -10.27 -10.43
N ARG A 142 -20.70 -9.95 -9.22
CA ARG A 142 -20.44 -8.55 -8.87
C ARG A 142 -19.35 -7.98 -9.77
N PRO A 143 -19.54 -6.76 -10.30
CA PRO A 143 -18.57 -6.15 -11.19
C PRO A 143 -17.25 -5.94 -10.46
N VAL A 144 -16.13 -6.06 -11.19
CA VAL A 144 -14.80 -5.64 -10.73
C VAL A 144 -14.15 -4.76 -11.79
N TRP A 145 -13.20 -3.94 -11.35
CA TRP A 145 -12.39 -3.05 -12.16
C TRP A 145 -10.93 -3.47 -12.10
N ILE A 146 -10.23 -3.41 -13.22
CA ILE A 146 -8.80 -3.71 -13.30
C ILE A 146 -8.06 -2.43 -13.66
N GLY A 147 -7.01 -2.14 -12.91
CA GLY A 147 -6.03 -1.12 -13.26
C GLY A 147 -4.68 -1.77 -13.56
N TYR A 148 -3.95 -1.21 -14.51
CA TYR A 148 -2.64 -1.70 -14.90
C TYR A 148 -1.69 -0.54 -15.20
N ASP A 149 -0.50 -0.63 -14.60
CA ASP A 149 0.61 0.29 -14.71
C ASP A 149 1.81 -0.48 -15.29
N PRO A 150 2.29 -0.17 -16.50
CA PRO A 150 3.39 -0.89 -17.11
C PRO A 150 4.72 -0.57 -16.40
N SER A 151 5.70 -1.46 -16.56
CA SER A 151 7.07 -1.08 -16.22
C SER A 151 7.54 0.06 -17.14
N LYS A 152 8.52 0.83 -16.69
CA LYS A 152 9.13 1.96 -17.42
C LYS A 152 10.35 1.54 -18.24
N GLY A 153 10.66 0.24 -18.31
CA GLY A 153 11.66 -0.34 -19.20
C GLY A 153 13.11 -0.35 -18.67
N GLY A 154 13.32 -0.12 -17.37
CA GLY A 154 14.63 -0.24 -16.71
C GLY A 154 14.95 -1.67 -16.22
N GLN A 155 16.22 -1.94 -15.90
CA GLN A 155 16.58 -3.14 -15.14
C GLN A 155 15.97 -3.05 -13.73
N GLY A 156 15.35 -4.14 -13.24
CA GLY A 156 14.68 -4.16 -11.92
C GLY A 156 13.24 -3.64 -11.89
N ASP A 157 12.73 -3.14 -13.02
CA ASP A 157 11.41 -2.52 -13.10
C ASP A 157 10.27 -3.55 -13.23
N SER A 158 9.11 -3.23 -12.67
CA SER A 158 7.96 -4.14 -12.57
C SER A 158 6.70 -3.52 -13.13
N ALA A 159 5.81 -4.35 -13.67
CA ALA A 159 4.45 -3.91 -13.99
C ALA A 159 3.53 -4.15 -12.79
N GLY A 160 2.70 -3.18 -12.45
CA GLY A 160 1.69 -3.27 -11.41
C GLY A 160 0.32 -3.57 -11.98
N CYS A 161 -0.42 -4.49 -11.37
CA CYS A 161 -1.83 -4.74 -11.69
C CYS A 161 -2.66 -4.89 -10.42
N ALA A 162 -3.85 -4.29 -10.40
CA ALA A 162 -4.76 -4.34 -9.26
C ALA A 162 -6.19 -4.63 -9.72
N VAL A 163 -6.89 -5.51 -8.98
CA VAL A 163 -8.31 -5.82 -9.17
C VAL A 163 -9.10 -5.21 -8.02
N LEU A 164 -10.09 -4.37 -8.32
CA LEU A 164 -10.90 -3.69 -7.33
C LEU A 164 -12.38 -4.08 -7.47
N ALA A 165 -13.05 -4.38 -6.37
CA ALA A 165 -14.51 -4.33 -6.32
C ALA A 165 -14.93 -2.86 -6.13
N PRO A 166 -15.65 -2.25 -7.08
CA PRO A 166 -16.33 -0.99 -6.83
C PRO A 166 -17.47 -1.16 -5.82
N PRO A 167 -17.91 -0.06 -5.19
CA PRO A 167 -19.03 -0.11 -4.27
C PRO A 167 -20.33 -0.42 -5.01
N ALA A 168 -21.19 -1.24 -4.39
CA ALA A 168 -22.51 -1.57 -4.95
C ALA A 168 -23.49 -0.39 -4.91
N VAL A 169 -23.24 0.59 -4.04
CA VAL A 169 -24.05 1.79 -3.86
C VAL A 169 -23.16 3.03 -3.81
N PRO A 170 -23.67 4.20 -4.26
CA PRO A 170 -22.97 5.48 -4.07
C PRO A 170 -22.45 5.68 -2.66
N GLY A 171 -21.19 6.08 -2.53
CA GLY A 171 -20.55 6.31 -1.23
C GLY A 171 -20.09 5.04 -0.50
N GLY A 172 -20.38 3.84 -1.02
CA GLY A 172 -19.87 2.60 -0.45
C GLY A 172 -18.36 2.44 -0.59
N LYS A 173 -17.85 1.30 -0.11
CA LYS A 173 -16.41 0.99 -0.10
C LYS A 173 -15.94 0.29 -1.38
N PHE A 174 -14.78 0.71 -1.87
CA PHE A 174 -13.91 -0.02 -2.77
C PHE A 174 -13.13 -1.07 -1.99
N ARG A 175 -12.88 -2.22 -2.61
CA ARG A 175 -12.04 -3.28 -2.04
C ARG A 175 -10.99 -3.69 -3.05
N VAL A 176 -9.71 -3.64 -2.69
CA VAL A 176 -8.65 -4.21 -3.52
C VAL A 176 -8.64 -5.72 -3.31
N LEU A 177 -9.03 -6.49 -4.31
CA LEU A 177 -9.21 -7.94 -4.24
C LEU A 177 -7.95 -8.73 -4.61
N GLU A 178 -7.18 -8.20 -5.56
CA GLU A 178 -5.90 -8.76 -5.97
C GLU A 178 -4.92 -7.62 -6.28
N ARG A 179 -3.64 -7.87 -6.01
CA ARG A 179 -2.51 -7.04 -6.38
C ARG A 179 -1.43 -7.93 -6.98
N HIS A 180 -0.78 -7.48 -8.04
CA HIS A 180 0.23 -8.24 -8.76
C HIS A 180 1.38 -7.32 -9.15
N GLN A 181 2.59 -7.80 -8.98
CA GLN A 181 3.81 -7.15 -9.42
C GLN A 181 4.56 -8.12 -10.33
N TRP A 182 4.71 -7.78 -11.61
CA TRP A 182 5.31 -8.66 -12.61
C TRP A 182 6.68 -8.13 -13.04
N LYS A 183 7.73 -8.88 -12.69
CA LYS A 183 9.12 -8.60 -13.10
C LYS A 183 9.51 -9.54 -14.24
N GLY A 184 10.08 -8.99 -15.31
CA GLY A 184 10.61 -9.78 -16.44
C GLY A 184 9.59 -10.49 -17.33
N MET A 185 8.28 -10.30 -17.12
CA MET A 185 7.25 -10.85 -18.00
C MET A 185 7.16 -10.05 -19.31
N ASP A 186 7.02 -10.75 -20.44
CA ASP A 186 6.72 -10.11 -21.71
C ASP A 186 5.26 -9.63 -21.80
N PHE A 187 4.93 -8.85 -22.83
CA PHE A 187 3.59 -8.28 -22.98
C PHE A 187 2.48 -9.32 -23.19
N ALA A 188 2.80 -10.50 -23.75
CA ALA A 188 1.83 -11.55 -23.98
C ALA A 188 1.49 -12.26 -22.67
N ALA A 189 2.49 -12.55 -21.85
CA ALA A 189 2.33 -13.14 -20.52
C ALA A 189 1.54 -12.22 -19.58
N GLN A 190 1.83 -10.91 -19.60
CA GLN A 190 1.08 -9.93 -18.81
C GLN A 190 -0.39 -9.83 -19.27
N ALA A 191 -0.63 -9.77 -20.58
CA ALA A 191 -2.00 -9.75 -21.12
C ALA A 191 -2.76 -11.05 -20.81
N GLU A 192 -2.10 -12.21 -20.86
CA GLU A 192 -2.69 -13.48 -20.46
C GLU A 192 -3.05 -13.51 -18.97
N ALA A 193 -2.21 -12.95 -18.10
CA ALA A 193 -2.53 -12.83 -16.67
C ALA A 193 -3.79 -11.97 -16.45
N ILE A 194 -3.93 -10.85 -17.18
CA ILE A 194 -5.15 -10.03 -17.18
C ILE A 194 -6.34 -10.84 -17.72
N ARG A 195 -6.17 -11.62 -18.79
CA ARG A 195 -7.22 -12.50 -19.33
C ARG A 195 -7.71 -13.52 -18.31
N GLN A 196 -6.81 -14.09 -17.51
CA GLN A 196 -7.20 -15.00 -16.44
C GLN A 196 -8.07 -14.29 -15.37
N MET A 197 -7.82 -13.00 -15.10
CA MET A 197 -8.70 -12.20 -14.22
C MET A 197 -10.08 -11.99 -14.84
N THR A 198 -10.18 -11.80 -16.17
CA THR A 198 -11.49 -11.66 -16.85
C THR A 198 -12.32 -12.94 -16.85
N ILE A 199 -11.67 -14.10 -16.69
CA ILE A 199 -12.35 -15.39 -16.50
C ILE A 199 -12.84 -15.54 -15.05
N ARG A 200 -11.99 -15.18 -14.07
CA ARG A 200 -12.31 -15.29 -12.62
C ARG A 200 -13.41 -14.32 -12.18
N TYR A 201 -13.47 -13.12 -12.75
CA TYR A 201 -14.39 -12.07 -12.31
C TYR A 201 -15.37 -11.64 -13.39
N ASN A 202 -16.43 -10.94 -12.98
CA ASN A 202 -17.24 -10.16 -13.90
C ASN A 202 -16.56 -8.79 -14.09
N VAL A 203 -15.62 -8.70 -15.02
CA VAL A 203 -14.86 -7.46 -15.24
C VAL A 203 -15.73 -6.46 -15.99
N ALA A 204 -15.98 -5.31 -15.38
CA ALA A 204 -16.78 -4.22 -15.95
C ALA A 204 -15.90 -3.10 -16.52
N TYR A 205 -14.65 -2.99 -16.08
CA TYR A 205 -13.72 -1.96 -16.52
C TYR A 205 -12.28 -2.47 -16.48
N ILE A 206 -11.50 -2.11 -17.50
CA ILE A 206 -10.05 -2.28 -17.52
C ILE A 206 -9.44 -0.95 -17.96
N GLY A 207 -8.63 -0.35 -17.10
CA GLY A 207 -7.73 0.76 -17.43
C GLY A 207 -6.31 0.21 -17.65
N ILE A 208 -5.64 0.71 -18.68
CA ILE A 208 -4.22 0.41 -18.94
C ILE A 208 -3.49 1.74 -19.17
N ASP A 209 -2.40 1.97 -18.44
CA ASP A 209 -1.50 3.06 -18.79
C ASP A 209 -0.74 2.68 -20.07
N THR A 210 -0.94 3.48 -21.12
CA THR A 210 -0.29 3.32 -22.42
C THR A 210 0.91 4.26 -22.57
N THR A 211 1.37 4.86 -21.48
CA THR A 211 2.58 5.70 -21.48
C THR A 211 3.82 4.82 -21.62
N GLY A 212 4.43 4.84 -22.80
CA GLY A 212 5.60 4.03 -23.09
C GLY A 212 5.22 2.60 -23.47
N ILE A 213 5.80 1.62 -22.79
CA ILE A 213 5.72 0.20 -23.21
C ILE A 213 4.35 -0.44 -22.97
N GLY A 214 3.48 0.18 -22.17
CA GLY A 214 2.14 -0.35 -21.87
C GLY A 214 1.22 -0.46 -23.08
N GLU A 215 1.53 0.23 -24.18
CA GLU A 215 0.82 0.09 -25.46
C GLU A 215 0.80 -1.36 -25.96
N GLY A 216 1.90 -2.11 -25.78
CA GLY A 216 1.96 -3.52 -26.21
C GLY A 216 0.97 -4.42 -25.46
N VAL A 217 0.84 -4.22 -24.15
CA VAL A 217 -0.15 -4.96 -23.33
C VAL A 217 -1.57 -4.53 -23.69
N TYR A 218 -1.81 -3.23 -23.89
CA TYR A 218 -3.12 -2.72 -24.31
C TYR A 218 -3.61 -3.37 -25.62
N GLN A 219 -2.75 -3.47 -26.64
CA GLN A 219 -3.12 -4.10 -27.91
C GLN A 219 -3.51 -5.57 -27.74
N ASN A 220 -2.76 -6.33 -26.93
CA ASN A 220 -3.06 -7.74 -26.65
C ASN A 220 -4.37 -7.89 -25.86
N VAL A 221 -4.59 -7.05 -24.83
CA VAL A 221 -5.82 -7.09 -24.02
C VAL A 221 -7.05 -6.74 -24.86
N LYS A 222 -6.93 -5.79 -25.78
CA LYS A 222 -8.02 -5.35 -26.66
C LYS A 222 -8.60 -6.48 -27.53
N VAL A 223 -7.80 -7.51 -27.84
CA VAL A 223 -8.26 -8.68 -28.61
C VAL A 223 -9.36 -9.45 -27.88
N PHE A 224 -9.23 -9.64 -26.55
CA PHE A 224 -10.20 -10.42 -25.76
C PHE A 224 -11.11 -9.56 -24.88
N TYR A 225 -10.79 -8.29 -24.67
CA TYR A 225 -11.62 -7.31 -23.97
C TYR A 225 -11.66 -5.99 -24.76
N PRO A 226 -12.47 -5.88 -25.82
CA PRO A 226 -12.48 -4.70 -26.70
C PRO A 226 -12.85 -3.38 -26.02
N ALA A 227 -13.51 -3.43 -24.85
CA ALA A 227 -13.90 -2.27 -24.05
C ALA A 227 -12.77 -1.72 -23.15
N VAL A 228 -11.54 -2.23 -23.28
CA VAL A 228 -10.38 -1.75 -22.52
C VAL A 228 -10.11 -0.27 -22.80
N THR A 229 -9.81 0.48 -21.75
CA THR A 229 -9.57 1.93 -21.82
C THR A 229 -8.06 2.21 -21.75
N ALA A 230 -7.52 2.79 -22.82
CA ALA A 230 -6.17 3.34 -22.82
C ALA A 230 -6.14 4.66 -22.02
N ILE A 231 -5.14 4.80 -21.15
CA ILE A 231 -4.94 6.01 -20.35
C ILE A 231 -3.52 6.51 -20.62
N GLN A 232 -3.41 7.71 -21.18
CA GLN A 232 -2.12 8.37 -21.33
C GLN A 232 -1.81 9.17 -20.06
N TYR A 233 -0.84 8.72 -19.27
CA TYR A 233 -0.37 9.49 -18.13
C TYR A 233 0.29 10.79 -18.57
N ASN A 234 -0.21 11.86 -17.97
CA ASN A 234 0.38 13.18 -17.97
C ASN A 234 0.26 13.75 -16.55
N PRO A 235 0.94 14.87 -16.22
CA PRO A 235 0.89 15.44 -14.87
C PRO A 235 -0.55 15.65 -14.36
N SER A 236 -1.46 16.13 -15.21
CA SER A 236 -2.87 16.35 -14.83
C SER A 236 -3.62 15.06 -14.51
N VAL A 237 -3.39 13.98 -15.26
CA VAL A 237 -3.96 12.65 -14.97
C VAL A 237 -3.43 12.13 -13.64
N LYS A 238 -2.11 12.19 -13.40
CA LYS A 238 -1.50 11.75 -12.14
C LYS A 238 -2.03 12.54 -10.94
N ILE A 239 -2.19 13.85 -11.06
CA ILE A 239 -2.82 14.67 -10.02
C ILE A 239 -4.25 14.17 -9.74
N ARG A 240 -5.07 13.94 -10.77
CA ARG A 240 -6.45 13.45 -10.57
C ARG A 240 -6.50 12.09 -9.89
N MET A 241 -5.61 11.17 -10.27
CA MET A 241 -5.50 9.84 -9.65
C MET A 241 -5.18 9.96 -8.15
N VAL A 242 -4.15 10.73 -7.81
CA VAL A 242 -3.74 10.95 -6.42
C VAL A 242 -4.85 11.63 -5.61
N MET A 243 -5.45 12.70 -6.14
CA MET A 243 -6.54 13.41 -5.46
C MET A 243 -7.77 12.53 -5.27
N LYS A 244 -8.10 11.70 -6.26
CA LYS A 244 -9.20 10.73 -6.15
C LYS A 244 -8.93 9.71 -5.05
N ALA A 245 -7.73 9.15 -4.98
CA ALA A 245 -7.36 8.18 -3.96
C ALA A 245 -7.38 8.80 -2.56
N ILE A 246 -6.84 10.03 -2.40
CA ILE A 246 -6.92 10.78 -1.13
C ILE A 246 -8.38 10.96 -0.70
N ASP A 247 -9.27 11.37 -1.62
CA ASP A 247 -10.70 11.55 -1.31
C ASP A 247 -11.37 10.25 -0.84
N VAL A 248 -11.13 9.15 -1.56
CA VAL A 248 -11.66 7.81 -1.21
C VAL A 248 -11.14 7.34 0.15
N MET A 249 -9.83 7.43 0.40
CA MET A 249 -9.22 6.98 1.65
C MET A 249 -9.61 7.86 2.85
N ASN A 250 -9.69 9.18 2.67
CA ASN A 250 -10.12 10.08 3.74
C ASN A 250 -11.59 9.86 4.15
N LYS A 251 -12.43 9.46 3.20
CA LYS A 251 -13.82 9.08 3.46
C LYS A 251 -13.97 7.64 4.01
N GLY A 252 -12.87 6.92 4.24
CA GLY A 252 -12.90 5.53 4.72
C GLY A 252 -13.52 4.56 3.72
N ARG A 253 -13.42 4.88 2.42
CA ARG A 253 -14.04 4.12 1.33
C ARG A 253 -13.10 3.17 0.62
N LEU A 254 -11.82 3.06 1.00
CA LEU A 254 -10.94 2.02 0.46
C LEU A 254 -10.70 0.97 1.55
N GLU A 255 -10.79 -0.30 1.16
CA GLU A 255 -10.39 -1.44 1.97
C GLU A 255 -9.38 -2.32 1.21
N PHE A 256 -8.39 -2.83 1.90
CA PHE A 256 -7.51 -3.89 1.44
C PHE A 256 -7.06 -4.75 2.61
N ASP A 257 -6.60 -5.97 2.34
CA ASP A 257 -6.22 -6.90 3.40
C ASP A 257 -5.06 -6.37 4.24
N SER A 258 -5.17 -6.50 5.56
CA SER A 258 -4.17 -6.01 6.52
C SER A 258 -2.82 -6.72 6.43
N GLY A 259 -2.74 -7.89 5.78
CA GLY A 259 -1.48 -8.56 5.48
C GLY A 259 -0.71 -7.95 4.29
N TRP A 260 -1.30 -7.02 3.54
CA TRP A 260 -0.68 -6.46 2.32
C TRP A 260 0.16 -5.22 2.61
N ASN A 261 1.25 -5.44 3.34
CA ASN A 261 2.22 -4.41 3.70
C ASN A 261 2.90 -3.78 2.47
N ASP A 262 3.08 -4.54 1.40
CA ASP A 262 3.65 -4.08 0.13
C ASP A 262 2.76 -3.05 -0.57
N LEU A 263 1.44 -3.23 -0.53
CA LEU A 263 0.51 -2.22 -1.07
C LEU A 263 0.56 -0.94 -0.24
N ALA A 264 0.64 -1.05 1.09
CA ALA A 264 0.82 0.10 1.95
C ALA A 264 2.14 0.83 1.65
N ALA A 265 3.25 0.09 1.55
CA ALA A 265 4.56 0.62 1.18
C ALA A 265 4.54 1.31 -0.20
N ALA A 266 3.87 0.70 -1.19
CA ALA A 266 3.70 1.26 -2.52
C ALA A 266 3.03 2.64 -2.49
N PHE A 267 1.92 2.78 -1.75
CA PHE A 267 1.26 4.08 -1.57
C PHE A 267 2.13 5.07 -0.81
N MET A 268 2.82 4.63 0.26
CA MET A 268 3.71 5.49 1.04
C MET A 268 4.89 6.03 0.22
N SER A 269 5.36 5.28 -0.78
CA SER A 269 6.45 5.71 -1.67
C SER A 269 6.10 6.93 -2.53
N ILE A 270 4.81 7.25 -2.68
CA ILE A 270 4.34 8.37 -3.50
C ILE A 270 4.52 9.68 -2.73
N ARG A 271 5.36 10.55 -3.29
CA ARG A 271 5.72 11.86 -2.73
C ARG A 271 5.34 12.98 -3.69
N ARG A 272 5.19 14.18 -3.13
CA ARG A 272 5.01 15.39 -3.93
C ARG A 272 6.35 15.83 -4.49
N GLY A 273 6.49 15.85 -5.80
CA GLY A 273 7.67 16.33 -6.51
C GLY A 273 7.80 17.86 -6.43
N VAL A 274 9.04 18.35 -6.45
CA VAL A 274 9.36 19.78 -6.52
C VAL A 274 9.73 20.12 -7.96
N THR A 275 8.79 20.66 -8.72
CA THR A 275 9.03 21.14 -10.10
C THR A 275 9.01 22.66 -10.15
N ALA A 276 9.80 23.25 -11.05
CA ALA A 276 9.87 24.69 -11.29
C ALA A 276 8.56 25.32 -11.82
N GLY A 277 7.54 24.51 -12.12
CA GLY A 277 6.20 24.94 -12.52
C GLY A 277 5.23 25.02 -11.34
N LYS A 278 4.18 25.85 -11.46
CA LYS A 278 3.16 26.05 -10.41
C LYS A 278 2.28 24.82 -10.10
N MET A 279 2.31 23.78 -10.94
CA MET A 279 1.46 22.58 -10.73
C MET A 279 2.18 21.52 -9.89
N PRO A 280 1.51 20.94 -8.87
CA PRO A 280 2.06 19.88 -8.07
C PRO A 280 2.34 18.64 -8.93
N THR A 281 3.53 18.06 -8.80
CA THR A 281 3.88 16.78 -9.41
C THR A 281 3.88 15.69 -8.35
N PHE A 282 3.63 14.44 -8.76
CA PHE A 282 3.64 13.28 -7.89
C PHE A 282 4.49 12.19 -8.52
N GLU A 283 5.38 11.63 -7.72
CA GLU A 283 6.32 10.59 -8.14
C GLU A 283 6.55 9.60 -7.00
N SER A 284 6.83 8.35 -7.36
CA SER A 284 7.35 7.37 -6.41
C SER A 284 8.85 7.58 -6.23
N SER A 285 9.37 7.42 -5.01
CA SER A 285 10.81 7.46 -4.76
C SER A 285 11.51 6.40 -5.61
N ARG A 286 12.48 6.84 -6.41
CA ARG A 286 13.25 6.00 -7.34
C ARG A 286 14.52 5.52 -6.64
N SER A 287 14.46 4.41 -5.92
CA SER A 287 15.66 3.57 -5.76
C SER A 287 15.70 2.67 -7.00
N GLU A 288 16.86 2.62 -7.68
CA GLU A 288 17.01 1.95 -8.98
C GLU A 288 16.78 0.42 -8.92
N GLU A 289 16.65 -0.16 -7.72
CA GLU A 289 16.58 -1.61 -7.53
C GLU A 289 15.15 -2.14 -7.27
N VAL A 290 14.18 -1.30 -6.85
CA VAL A 290 12.83 -1.82 -6.51
C VAL A 290 11.69 -0.81 -6.71
N SER A 291 11.03 -0.87 -7.87
CA SER A 291 9.82 -0.07 -8.15
C SER A 291 8.57 -0.73 -7.55
N HIS A 292 8.21 -0.39 -6.30
CA HIS A 292 6.93 -0.81 -5.70
C HIS A 292 5.76 0.12 -6.00
N GLY A 293 6.00 1.32 -6.54
CA GLY A 293 4.94 2.30 -6.76
C GLY A 293 3.87 1.84 -7.75
N ASP A 294 4.18 0.90 -8.64
CA ASP A 294 3.35 0.56 -9.79
C ASP A 294 2.00 -0.09 -9.36
N ILE A 295 1.96 -0.87 -8.27
CA ILE A 295 0.68 -1.40 -7.73
C ILE A 295 -0.21 -0.30 -7.13
N ALA A 296 0.39 0.74 -6.55
CA ALA A 296 -0.36 1.90 -6.07
C ALA A 296 -0.90 2.72 -7.26
N TRP A 297 -0.10 2.94 -8.31
CA TRP A 297 -0.55 3.59 -9.54
C TRP A 297 -1.68 2.81 -10.21
N ALA A 298 -1.54 1.49 -10.37
CA ALA A 298 -2.61 0.61 -10.88
C ALA A 298 -3.89 0.72 -10.05
N THR A 299 -3.78 0.74 -8.72
CA THR A 299 -4.94 0.91 -7.82
C THR A 299 -5.61 2.27 -8.01
N MET A 300 -4.84 3.36 -8.02
CA MET A 300 -5.39 4.71 -8.22
C MET A 300 -6.00 4.90 -9.60
N GLN A 301 -5.46 4.21 -10.61
CA GLN A 301 -5.98 4.22 -11.96
C GLN A 301 -7.38 3.58 -12.01
N ALA A 302 -7.55 2.41 -11.39
CA ALA A 302 -8.86 1.79 -11.25
C ALA A 302 -9.84 2.69 -10.49
N LEU A 303 -9.40 3.33 -9.39
CA LEU A 303 -10.23 4.29 -8.64
C LEU A 303 -10.65 5.51 -9.46
N LEU A 304 -9.85 5.94 -10.44
CA LEU A 304 -10.15 7.07 -11.32
C LEU A 304 -11.40 6.83 -12.18
N HIS A 305 -11.79 5.57 -12.38
CA HIS A 305 -13.01 5.24 -13.11
C HIS A 305 -14.28 5.73 -12.39
N GLU A 306 -14.28 5.83 -11.05
CA GLU A 306 -15.34 6.54 -10.34
C GLU A 306 -15.14 8.06 -10.47
N PRO A 307 -16.11 8.81 -11.03
CA PRO A 307 -16.01 10.27 -11.12
C PRO A 307 -15.69 10.93 -9.77
N LEU A 308 -15.02 12.09 -9.79
CA LEU A 308 -14.67 12.83 -8.56
C LEU A 308 -15.90 13.26 -7.73
N ALA A 309 -17.04 13.51 -8.39
CA ALA A 309 -18.32 13.78 -7.73
C ALA A 309 -18.94 12.54 -7.05
N GLY A 310 -18.34 11.35 -7.22
CA GLY A 310 -18.95 10.06 -6.91
C GLY A 310 -19.99 9.65 -7.96
N ALA A 311 -20.48 8.41 -7.86
CA ALA A 311 -21.65 8.00 -8.63
C ALA A 311 -22.89 8.73 -8.08
N THR A 312 -23.43 9.67 -8.83
CA THR A 312 -24.74 10.30 -8.54
C THR A 312 -25.79 9.69 -9.47
N GLY A 313 -27.06 9.68 -9.06
CA GLY A 313 -28.16 9.20 -9.92
C GLY A 313 -28.26 9.92 -11.28
N ALA A 314 -27.61 11.08 -11.43
CA ALA A 314 -27.50 11.83 -12.67
C ALA A 314 -26.41 11.32 -13.64
N ASN A 315 -25.42 10.56 -13.15
CA ASN A 315 -24.29 10.06 -13.94
C ASN A 315 -24.31 8.52 -14.14
N THR A 316 -25.36 7.84 -13.68
CA THR A 316 -25.63 6.42 -13.95
C THR A 316 -26.71 6.30 -15.02
N SER A 317 -26.32 6.01 -16.27
CA SER A 317 -27.30 5.67 -17.31
C SER A 317 -27.89 4.29 -17.04
N MET A 318 -29.08 4.23 -16.44
CA MET A 318 -29.92 3.03 -16.48
C MET A 318 -30.64 2.99 -17.83
N MET A 319 -30.36 1.99 -18.65
CA MET A 319 -31.18 1.67 -19.81
C MET A 319 -32.18 0.60 -19.37
N GLU A 320 -33.42 1.01 -19.07
CA GLU A 320 -34.53 0.07 -18.87
C GLU A 320 -34.91 -0.51 -20.24
N ILE A 321 -34.64 -1.80 -20.44
CA ILE A 321 -35.19 -2.56 -21.56
C ILE A 321 -36.52 -3.14 -21.06
N PHE A 322 -37.62 -2.53 -21.47
CA PHE A 322 -38.94 -3.14 -21.34
C PHE A 322 -39.03 -4.30 -22.34
N ALA A 323 -39.25 -5.52 -21.81
CA ALA A 323 -39.64 -6.69 -22.59
C ALA A 323 -41.17 -6.74 -22.74
#